data_AF-A0A7J0F0X8-F1
#
_entry.id   AF-A0A7J0F0X8-F1
#
_cell.length_a   1.000
_cell.length_b   1.000
_cell.length_c   1.000
_cell.angle_alpha   90.00
_cell.angle_beta   90.00
_cell.angle_gamma   90.00
#
_symmetry.space_group_name_H-M   'P 1'
#
loop_
_entity.id
_entity.type
_entity.pdbx_description
1 polymer ?
#
loop_
_entity_poly.entity_id
_entity_poly.type
_entity_poly.pdbx_seq_one_letter_code
_entity_poly.pdbx_strand_id
1 'polypeptide(L)'
;MEQFRQIGEVVGSLKALMVFRDEIQINQRQCVLLLDMFSFAYESIAEEMRQNLRFEEKQTKWRILEQPLKEASQDTDCVEFHIHNLLSCIPIVVEAIESAGEISGWDHDEIQKKRIICSMKYQRDCKDPKLFQWRFGKQHERQLADLLCKNLNESEPLNARLLPFSILVGTKDYQVRRRLGSGSQYKEIQWLGESFCLRHFFGDIESIVPEIAKEISLSHPNIMQIHCGFTDEEKKECLLVMELMNRDLSSYIKEICGPRKRIPIPFSLPVAVDLMLQIARGMEYLHSKQIYHRDLNPSNILVKARNASTEGYLHVKVSGFGLSSSINLTQKASLNQNGTLPFIWHAPEILAEQEQLGSIGNSSYTEQG
;
A
#
# COMPACT_ATOMS: atom_id res chain seq x y z
N MET A 1 -4.61 -23.10 16.76
CA MET A 1 -4.69 -24.23 15.79
C MET A 1 -5.60 -23.94 14.62
N GLU A 2 -6.83 -23.46 14.85
CA GLU A 2 -7.77 -23.20 13.74
C GLU A 2 -7.24 -22.17 12.73
N GLN A 3 -6.65 -21.07 13.20
CA GLN A 3 -6.01 -20.07 12.31
C GLN A 3 -4.86 -20.68 11.48
N PHE A 4 -4.03 -21.54 12.08
CA PHE A 4 -2.95 -22.23 11.36
C PHE A 4 -3.47 -23.21 10.30
N ARG A 5 -4.59 -23.89 10.58
CA ARG A 5 -5.29 -24.75 9.63
C ARG A 5 -5.78 -23.95 8.41
N GLN A 6 -6.37 -22.78 8.64
CA GLN A 6 -6.84 -21.88 7.59
C GLN A 6 -5.70 -21.39 6.69
N ILE A 7 -4.55 -21.03 7.25
CA ILE A 7 -3.34 -20.71 6.46
C ILE A 7 -2.96 -21.91 5.56
N GLY A 8 -2.96 -23.13 6.11
CA GLY A 8 -2.69 -24.34 5.35
C GLY A 8 -3.68 -24.57 4.20
N GLU A 9 -4.97 -24.29 4.39
CA GLU A 9 -5.99 -24.35 3.33
C GLU A 9 -5.74 -23.32 2.22
N VAL A 10 -5.34 -22.10 2.57
CA VAL A 10 -4.98 -21.07 1.60
C VAL A 10 -3.75 -21.49 0.79
N VAL A 11 -2.69 -21.96 1.44
CA VAL A 11 -1.47 -22.47 0.76
C VAL A 11 -1.81 -23.67 -0.13
N GLY A 12 -2.64 -24.59 0.33
CA GLY A 12 -3.12 -25.72 -0.46
C GLY A 12 -3.92 -25.30 -1.68
N SER A 13 -4.80 -24.30 -1.53
CA SER A 13 -5.58 -23.73 -2.63
C SER A 13 -4.69 -23.05 -3.67
N LEU A 14 -3.68 -22.30 -3.22
CA LEU A 14 -2.67 -21.70 -4.11
C LEU A 14 -1.89 -22.78 -4.87
N LYS A 15 -1.44 -23.84 -4.20
CA LYS A 15 -0.77 -24.98 -4.87
C LYS A 15 -1.65 -25.60 -5.96
N ALA A 16 -2.94 -25.76 -5.69
CA ALA A 16 -3.90 -26.31 -6.65
C ALA A 16 -4.09 -25.39 -7.86
N LEU A 17 -4.25 -24.08 -7.65
CA LEU A 17 -4.33 -23.10 -8.75
C LEU A 17 -3.06 -23.11 -9.60
N MET A 18 -1.90 -23.30 -8.96
CA MET A 18 -0.60 -23.27 -9.61
C MET A 18 -0.22 -24.54 -10.38
N VAL A 19 -1.09 -25.56 -10.37
CA VAL A 19 -0.95 -26.74 -11.25
C VAL A 19 -0.98 -26.31 -12.73
N PHE A 20 -1.79 -25.30 -13.06
CA PHE A 20 -1.92 -24.76 -14.41
C PHE A 20 -1.02 -23.54 -14.66
N ARG A 21 0.13 -23.45 -13.98
CA ARG A 21 1.03 -22.30 -14.08
C ARG A 21 1.47 -21.99 -15.51
N ASP A 22 1.54 -22.98 -16.39
CA ASP A 22 1.98 -22.81 -17.78
C ASP A 22 0.94 -22.06 -18.63
N GLU A 23 -0.32 -22.00 -18.18
CA GLU A 23 -1.40 -21.23 -18.81
C GLU A 23 -1.39 -19.74 -18.38
N ILE A 24 -0.56 -19.37 -17.40
CA ILE A 24 -0.50 -18.00 -16.89
C ILE A 24 0.34 -17.14 -17.84
N GLN A 25 -0.34 -16.26 -18.57
CA GLN A 25 0.28 -15.40 -19.57
C GLN A 25 1.00 -14.17 -18.95
N ILE A 26 0.59 -13.73 -17.77
CA ILE A 26 1.08 -12.52 -17.11
C ILE A 26 1.52 -12.86 -15.68
N ASN A 27 2.70 -12.39 -15.26
CA ASN A 27 3.24 -12.54 -13.90
C ASN A 27 3.50 -13.99 -13.43
N GLN A 28 3.60 -14.97 -14.34
CA GLN A 28 3.86 -16.38 -14.01
C GLN A 28 5.01 -16.56 -13.01
N ARG A 29 6.16 -15.92 -13.25
CA ARG A 29 7.33 -15.98 -12.35
C ARG A 29 7.04 -15.43 -10.95
N GLN A 30 6.26 -14.34 -10.88
CA GLN A 30 5.89 -13.72 -9.62
C GLN A 30 4.89 -14.59 -8.85
N CYS A 31 3.94 -15.23 -9.53
CA CYS A 31 3.02 -16.19 -8.92
C CYS A 31 3.76 -17.42 -8.36
N VAL A 32 4.77 -17.92 -9.08
CA VAL A 32 5.64 -19.01 -8.59
C VAL A 32 6.42 -18.56 -7.35
N LEU A 33 7.03 -17.37 -7.38
CA LEU A 33 7.74 -16.82 -6.22
C LEU A 33 6.83 -16.70 -5.00
N LEU A 34 5.60 -16.20 -5.16
CA LEU A 34 4.62 -16.13 -4.08
C LEU A 34 4.34 -17.51 -3.50
N LEU A 35 4.07 -18.50 -4.36
CA LEU A 35 3.79 -19.84 -3.90
C LEU A 35 4.96 -20.43 -3.10
N ASP A 36 6.18 -20.26 -3.60
CA ASP A 36 7.39 -20.73 -2.94
C ASP A 36 7.55 -20.06 -1.57
N MET A 37 7.37 -18.74 -1.51
CA MET A 37 7.46 -17.98 -0.25
C MET A 37 6.39 -18.35 0.76
N PHE A 38 5.12 -18.47 0.36
CA PHE A 38 4.04 -18.87 1.26
C PHE A 38 4.20 -20.31 1.74
N SER A 39 4.59 -21.23 0.85
CA SER A 39 4.86 -22.63 1.22
C SER A 39 6.00 -22.72 2.24
N PHE A 40 7.07 -21.99 1.98
CA PHE A 40 8.23 -21.95 2.83
C PHE A 40 7.94 -21.33 4.21
N ALA A 41 7.20 -20.21 4.25
CA ALA A 41 6.78 -19.58 5.50
C ALA A 41 5.92 -20.52 6.33
N TYR A 42 4.97 -21.22 5.68
CA TYR A 42 4.13 -22.21 6.34
C TYR A 42 4.95 -23.36 6.95
N GLU A 43 5.90 -23.92 6.19
CA GLU A 43 6.79 -25.00 6.68
C GLU A 43 7.68 -24.53 7.84
N SER A 44 8.22 -23.32 7.77
CA SER A 44 9.04 -22.73 8.83
C SER A 44 8.24 -22.53 10.12
N ILE A 45 7.02 -21.99 10.03
CA ILE A 45 6.11 -21.84 11.17
C ILE A 45 5.73 -23.21 11.74
N ALA A 46 5.44 -24.20 10.87
CA ALA A 46 5.10 -25.56 11.30
C ALA A 46 6.23 -26.22 12.09
N GLU A 47 7.49 -26.02 11.66
CA GLU A 47 8.67 -26.53 12.32
C GLU A 47 8.85 -25.91 13.71
N GLU A 48 8.79 -24.58 13.81
CA GLU A 48 8.92 -23.88 15.10
C GLU A 48 7.79 -24.26 16.07
N MET A 49 6.55 -24.42 15.58
CA MET A 49 5.45 -24.92 16.39
C MET A 49 5.72 -26.33 16.92
N ARG A 50 6.30 -27.22 16.10
CA ARG A 50 6.61 -28.61 16.49
C ARG A 50 7.75 -28.68 17.50
N GLN A 51 8.75 -27.81 17.38
CA GLN A 51 9.92 -27.79 18.26
C GLN A 51 9.60 -27.17 19.62
N ASN A 52 8.75 -26.15 19.67
CA ASN A 52 8.57 -25.33 20.88
C ASN A 52 7.27 -25.58 21.64
N LEU A 53 6.23 -26.14 21.00
CA LEU A 53 4.90 -26.28 21.59
C LEU A 53 4.50 -27.74 21.85
N ARG A 54 3.72 -27.97 22.91
CA ARG A 54 3.06 -29.26 23.17
C ARG A 54 1.62 -29.25 22.68
N PHE A 55 1.25 -30.20 21.83
CA PHE A 55 -0.09 -30.25 21.19
C PHE A 55 -1.25 -30.40 22.19
N GLU A 56 -1.00 -31.05 23.33
CA GLU A 56 -1.98 -31.25 24.40
C GLU A 56 -2.46 -29.93 25.02
N GLU A 57 -1.64 -28.87 24.95
CA GLU A 57 -1.90 -27.56 25.55
C GLU A 57 -2.63 -26.59 24.60
N LYS A 58 -3.12 -27.08 23.45
CA LYS A 58 -3.65 -26.25 22.36
C LYS A 58 -4.85 -25.36 22.73
N GLN A 59 -5.63 -25.74 23.73
CA GLN A 59 -6.83 -24.99 24.17
C GLN A 59 -6.53 -23.99 25.30
N THR A 60 -5.36 -24.08 25.93
CA THR A 60 -5.04 -23.31 27.15
C THR A 60 -3.90 -22.33 26.93
N LYS A 61 -2.75 -22.80 26.44
CA LYS A 61 -1.52 -21.97 26.35
C LYS A 61 -1.30 -21.33 24.98
N TRP A 62 -2.03 -21.76 23.95
CA TRP A 62 -1.82 -21.30 22.58
C TRP A 62 -2.64 -20.07 22.20
N ARG A 63 -3.40 -19.49 23.15
CA ARG A 63 -4.26 -18.32 22.89
C ARG A 63 -3.49 -17.11 22.36
N ILE A 64 -2.23 -16.94 22.77
CA ILE A 64 -1.33 -15.87 22.29
C ILE A 64 -1.03 -15.95 20.78
N LEU A 65 -1.20 -17.14 20.18
CA LEU A 65 -0.93 -17.37 18.75
C LEU A 65 -2.10 -16.98 17.84
N GLU A 66 -3.30 -16.77 18.39
CA GLU A 66 -4.50 -16.55 17.56
C GLU A 66 -4.40 -15.29 16.72
N GLN A 67 -3.98 -14.17 17.32
CA GLN A 67 -3.92 -12.88 16.63
C GLN A 67 -2.80 -12.83 15.57
N PRO A 68 -1.54 -13.22 15.86
CA PRO A 68 -0.48 -13.23 14.84
C PRO A 68 -0.78 -14.14 13.64
N LEU A 69 -1.37 -15.33 13.89
CA LEU A 69 -1.74 -16.25 12.81
C LEU A 69 -2.91 -15.72 11.99
N LYS A 70 -3.87 -15.04 12.63
CA LYS A 70 -4.97 -14.38 11.92
C LYS A 70 -4.43 -13.31 10.97
N GLU A 71 -3.53 -12.45 11.42
CA GLU A 71 -2.91 -11.40 10.60
C GLU A 71 -2.13 -11.98 9.41
N ALA A 72 -1.39 -13.08 9.61
CA ALA A 72 -0.66 -13.75 8.52
C ALA A 72 -1.55 -14.35 7.42
N SER A 73 -2.85 -14.55 7.69
CA SER A 73 -3.81 -15.11 6.73
C SER A 73 -4.61 -14.05 5.96
N GLN A 74 -4.48 -12.78 6.34
CA GLN A 74 -5.30 -11.68 5.84
C GLN A 74 -4.51 -10.85 4.82
N ASP A 75 -4.42 -11.30 3.56
CA ASP A 75 -4.26 -10.42 2.38
C ASP A 75 -4.07 -11.23 1.08
N THR A 76 -4.66 -10.75 -0.03
CA THR A 76 -4.56 -11.42 -1.35
C THR A 76 -4.15 -10.51 -2.53
N ASP A 77 -3.82 -9.22 -2.32
CA ASP A 77 -3.52 -8.30 -3.43
C ASP A 77 -2.04 -7.87 -3.56
N CYS A 78 -1.49 -8.00 -4.78
CA CYS A 78 -0.14 -7.64 -5.27
C CYS A 78 1.07 -8.35 -4.63
N VAL A 79 2.00 -8.87 -5.46
CA VAL A 79 3.15 -9.70 -5.05
C VAL A 79 4.10 -8.99 -4.09
N GLU A 80 4.49 -7.75 -4.38
CA GLU A 80 5.42 -7.01 -3.53
C GLU A 80 4.80 -6.70 -2.15
N PHE A 81 3.51 -6.39 -2.15
CA PHE A 81 2.73 -6.17 -0.93
C PHE A 81 2.63 -7.45 -0.09
N HIS A 82 2.43 -8.62 -0.74
CA HIS A 82 2.45 -9.95 -0.11
C HIS A 82 3.78 -10.29 0.53
N ILE A 83 4.86 -10.11 -0.22
CA ILE A 83 6.20 -10.42 0.24
C ILE A 83 6.51 -9.59 1.49
N HIS A 84 6.23 -8.29 1.45
CA HIS A 84 6.50 -7.42 2.59
C HIS A 84 5.61 -7.78 3.79
N ASN A 85 4.31 -7.97 3.61
CA ASN A 85 3.42 -8.29 4.73
C ASN A 85 3.80 -9.63 5.36
N LEU A 86 4.09 -10.65 4.53
CA LEU A 86 4.57 -11.94 5.00
C LEU A 86 5.89 -11.81 5.79
N LEU A 87 6.88 -11.08 5.26
CA LEU A 87 8.15 -10.83 5.92
C LEU A 87 8.01 -10.05 7.24
N SER A 88 7.00 -9.18 7.35
CA SER A 88 6.72 -8.43 8.58
C SER A 88 5.97 -9.26 9.62
N CYS A 89 5.10 -10.18 9.18
CA CYS A 89 4.30 -11.02 10.06
C CYS A 89 5.07 -12.23 10.60
N ILE A 90 5.98 -12.84 9.83
CA ILE A 90 6.75 -14.02 10.26
C ILE A 90 7.47 -13.79 11.60
N PRO A 91 8.23 -12.70 11.82
CA PRO A 91 8.89 -12.45 13.09
C PRO A 91 7.91 -12.37 14.27
N ILE A 92 6.73 -11.78 14.06
CA ILE A 92 5.68 -11.65 15.08
C ILE A 92 5.15 -13.04 15.46
N VAL A 93 4.89 -13.90 14.47
CA VAL A 93 4.42 -15.26 14.70
C VAL A 93 5.48 -16.10 15.41
N VAL A 94 6.74 -16.02 14.98
CA VAL A 94 7.85 -16.75 15.61
C VAL A 94 8.03 -16.32 17.07
N GLU A 95 8.00 -15.02 17.36
CA GLU A 95 8.11 -14.52 18.73
C GLU A 95 6.94 -14.98 19.62
N ALA A 96 5.72 -15.01 19.06
CA ALA A 96 4.56 -15.51 19.77
C ALA A 96 4.67 -17.02 20.06
N ILE A 97 5.24 -17.81 19.13
CA ILE A 97 5.53 -19.24 19.33
C ILE A 97 6.57 -19.44 20.42
N GLU A 98 7.66 -18.67 20.41
CA GLU A 98 8.70 -18.73 21.44
C GLU A 98 8.11 -18.36 22.81
N SER A 99 7.34 -17.29 22.89
CA SER A 99 6.65 -16.85 24.12
C SER A 99 5.68 -17.92 24.66
N ALA A 100 4.92 -18.58 23.78
CA ALA A 100 4.05 -19.70 24.16
C ALA A 100 4.87 -20.94 24.58
N GLY A 101 6.02 -21.16 23.94
CA GLY A 101 6.95 -22.24 24.23
C GLY A 101 7.66 -22.08 25.58
N GLU A 102 7.94 -20.85 26.01
CA GLU A 102 8.52 -20.55 27.34
C GLU A 102 7.63 -21.04 28.47
N ILE A 103 6.32 -20.87 28.34
CA ILE A 103 5.33 -21.26 29.35
C ILE A 103 4.78 -22.69 29.14
N SER A 104 5.24 -23.37 28.10
CA SER A 104 4.82 -24.74 27.76
C SER A 104 5.54 -25.77 28.63
N GLY A 105 4.80 -26.79 29.08
CA GLY A 105 5.27 -27.77 30.06
C GLY A 105 4.96 -27.40 31.52
N TRP A 106 5.33 -28.30 32.43
CA TRP A 106 5.07 -28.20 33.87
C TRP A 106 6.37 -28.15 34.70
N ASP A 107 7.52 -28.32 34.07
CA ASP A 107 8.83 -28.30 34.72
C ASP A 107 9.37 -26.86 34.80
N HIS A 108 9.53 -26.36 36.02
CA HIS A 108 10.05 -25.02 36.28
C HIS A 108 11.50 -24.83 35.79
N ASP A 109 12.31 -25.89 35.76
CA ASP A 109 13.70 -25.81 35.31
C ASP A 109 13.78 -25.70 33.78
N GLU A 110 12.92 -26.41 33.04
CA GLU A 110 12.80 -26.24 31.58
C GLU A 110 12.32 -24.83 31.21
N ILE A 111 11.33 -24.31 31.94
CA ILE A 111 10.80 -22.95 31.74
C ILE A 111 11.90 -21.91 31.98
N GLN A 112 12.70 -22.05 33.05
CA GLN A 112 13.82 -21.14 33.32
C GLN A 112 14.91 -21.22 32.24
N LYS A 113 15.26 -22.43 31.77
CA LYS A 113 16.24 -22.61 30.69
C LYS A 113 15.79 -21.92 29.40
N LYS A 114 14.51 -22.09 29.00
CA LYS A 114 13.95 -21.44 27.82
C LYS A 114 13.98 -19.91 27.93
N ARG A 115 13.60 -19.35 29.09
CA ARG A 115 13.70 -17.89 29.34
C ARG A 115 15.12 -17.36 29.22
N ILE A 116 16.12 -18.10 29.70
CA ILE A 116 17.53 -17.69 29.58
C ILE A 116 17.93 -17.66 28.09
N ILE A 117 17.57 -18.69 27.32
CA ILE A 117 17.86 -18.77 25.89
C ILE A 117 17.21 -17.61 25.13
N CYS A 118 15.93 -17.32 25.35
CA CYS A 118 15.23 -16.19 24.73
C CYS A 118 15.83 -14.83 25.16
N SER A 119 16.27 -14.68 26.42
CA SER A 119 16.92 -13.46 26.90
C SER A 119 18.28 -13.19 26.23
N MET A 120 19.00 -14.25 25.85
CA MET A 120 20.27 -14.15 25.11
C MET A 120 20.06 -13.75 23.65
N LYS A 121 18.90 -14.06 23.05
CA LYS A 121 18.55 -13.70 21.67
C LYS A 121 18.54 -12.19 21.46
N TYR A 122 18.04 -11.43 22.44
CA TYR A 122 17.82 -9.98 22.38
C TYR A 122 18.91 -9.12 23.04
N GLN A 123 20.09 -9.69 23.32
CA GLN A 123 21.21 -8.92 23.86
C GLN A 123 21.69 -7.85 22.88
N ARG A 124 22.21 -6.74 23.41
CA ARG A 124 22.65 -5.56 22.62
C ARG A 124 23.67 -5.88 21.53
N ASP A 125 24.41 -6.96 21.70
CA ASP A 125 25.44 -7.39 20.76
C ASP A 125 24.85 -7.92 19.45
N CYS A 126 23.56 -8.26 19.40
CA CYS A 126 22.86 -8.76 18.20
C CYS A 126 22.32 -7.66 17.27
N LYS A 127 22.72 -6.38 17.42
CA LYS A 127 22.20 -5.25 16.62
C LYS A 127 22.84 -5.07 15.24
N ASP A 128 23.94 -5.77 14.96
CA ASP A 128 24.60 -5.71 13.65
C ASP A 128 23.84 -6.57 12.61
N PRO A 129 23.49 -6.02 11.42
CA PRO A 129 22.73 -6.76 10.40
C PRO A 129 23.41 -8.05 9.92
N LYS A 130 24.74 -8.07 9.81
CA LYS A 130 25.49 -9.27 9.37
C LYS A 130 25.53 -10.31 10.48
N LEU A 131 25.68 -9.88 11.72
CA LEU A 131 25.66 -10.75 12.89
C LEU A 131 24.26 -11.33 13.15
N PHE A 132 23.20 -10.54 12.95
CA PHE A 132 21.82 -10.99 13.00
C PHE A 132 21.56 -12.07 11.94
N GLN A 133 21.93 -11.80 10.68
CA GLN A 133 21.81 -12.75 9.57
C GLN A 133 22.67 -14.02 9.77
N TRP A 134 23.81 -13.90 10.46
CA TRP A 134 24.66 -15.05 10.77
C TRP A 134 24.12 -15.89 11.93
N ARG A 135 23.58 -15.27 12.99
CA ARG A 135 23.06 -15.96 14.19
C ARG A 135 21.66 -16.52 14.02
N PHE A 136 20.75 -15.74 13.43
CA PHE A 136 19.32 -16.05 13.38
C PHE A 136 18.83 -16.38 11.97
N GLY A 137 19.60 -15.99 10.95
CA GLY A 137 19.45 -16.50 9.60
C GLY A 137 19.84 -17.97 9.53
N LYS A 138 18.95 -18.86 9.98
CA LYS A 138 18.98 -20.29 9.62
C LYS A 138 19.05 -20.39 8.08
N GLN A 139 19.41 -21.56 7.55
CA GLN A 139 19.41 -21.92 6.11
C GLN A 139 18.17 -21.37 5.36
N HIS A 140 17.06 -21.28 6.08
CA HIS A 140 15.77 -20.69 5.79
C HIS A 140 15.78 -19.21 5.27
N GLU A 141 16.35 -18.24 6.00
CA GLU A 141 16.31 -16.81 5.56
C GLU A 141 17.27 -16.52 4.40
N ARG A 142 18.36 -17.29 4.29
CA ARG A 142 19.31 -17.20 3.17
C ARG A 142 18.70 -17.71 1.86
N GLN A 143 17.94 -18.79 1.92
CA GLN A 143 17.17 -19.28 0.76
C GLN A 143 16.12 -18.27 0.31
N LEU A 144 15.44 -17.61 1.26
CA LEU A 144 14.46 -16.57 0.95
C LEU A 144 15.10 -15.32 0.36
N ALA A 145 16.23 -14.86 0.90
CA ALA A 145 17.02 -13.77 0.33
C ALA A 145 17.54 -14.12 -1.07
N ASP A 146 18.03 -15.34 -1.29
CA ASP A 146 18.46 -15.82 -2.60
C ASP A 146 17.29 -15.91 -3.60
N LEU A 147 16.10 -16.32 -3.16
CA LEU A 147 14.86 -16.37 -3.95
C LEU A 147 14.41 -14.97 -4.37
N LEU A 148 14.47 -13.98 -3.47
CA LEU A 148 14.18 -12.58 -3.76
C LEU A 148 15.21 -11.99 -4.73
N CYS A 149 16.50 -12.18 -4.48
CA CYS A 149 17.58 -11.70 -5.34
C CYS A 149 17.56 -12.33 -6.74
N LYS A 150 17.11 -13.58 -6.90
CA LYS A 150 17.02 -14.24 -8.21
C LYS A 150 15.81 -13.81 -9.05
N ASN A 151 14.73 -13.34 -8.43
CA ASN A 151 13.45 -13.09 -9.10
C ASN A 151 13.05 -11.61 -9.18
N LEU A 152 13.76 -10.70 -8.50
CA LEU A 152 13.52 -9.25 -8.54
C LEU A 152 14.26 -8.52 -9.67
N ASN A 153 14.97 -9.23 -10.56
CA ASN A 153 15.68 -8.63 -11.69
C ASN A 153 14.68 -8.14 -12.76
N GLU A 154 14.35 -6.86 -12.62
CA GLU A 154 14.04 -5.83 -13.64
C GLU A 154 13.15 -6.24 -14.82
N SER A 155 11.89 -5.81 -14.78
CA SER A 155 11.13 -5.52 -16.00
C SER A 155 11.63 -4.19 -16.59
N GLU A 156 12.01 -4.19 -17.87
CA GLU A 156 12.40 -2.97 -18.59
C GLU A 156 11.31 -1.90 -18.45
N PRO A 157 11.67 -0.62 -18.20
CA PRO A 157 10.70 0.46 -18.21
C PRO A 157 10.10 0.58 -19.62
N LEU A 158 8.80 0.33 -19.74
CA LEU A 158 8.05 0.72 -20.93
C LEU A 158 8.27 2.22 -21.14
N ASN A 159 8.83 2.58 -22.30
CA ASN A 159 8.96 3.97 -22.71
C ASN A 159 7.56 4.62 -22.62
N ALA A 160 7.34 5.46 -21.61
CA ALA A 160 6.05 6.08 -21.31
C ALA A 160 5.73 7.14 -22.36
N ARG A 161 5.26 6.69 -23.53
CA ARG A 161 4.79 7.54 -24.63
C ARG A 161 3.26 7.69 -24.53
N LEU A 162 2.78 8.92 -24.67
CA LEU A 162 1.35 9.19 -24.79
C LEU A 162 0.82 8.63 -26.10
N LEU A 163 -0.33 7.96 -26.02
CA LEU A 163 -0.97 7.28 -27.14
C LEU A 163 -2.05 8.17 -27.78
N PRO A 164 -2.35 8.01 -29.08
CA PRO A 164 -3.47 8.72 -29.68
C PRO A 164 -4.81 8.29 -29.05
N PHE A 165 -5.68 9.27 -28.72
CA PHE A 165 -7.01 9.02 -28.14
C PHE A 165 -7.90 8.10 -28.99
N SER A 166 -7.67 8.04 -30.31
CA SER A 166 -8.35 7.13 -31.22
C SER A 166 -8.22 5.64 -30.85
N ILE A 167 -7.15 5.25 -30.13
CA ILE A 167 -6.97 3.88 -29.63
C ILE A 167 -8.00 3.56 -28.54
N LEU A 168 -8.27 4.51 -27.65
CA LEU A 168 -9.23 4.32 -26.56
C LEU A 168 -10.66 4.20 -27.11
N VAL A 169 -11.07 5.11 -28.00
CA VAL A 169 -12.42 5.14 -28.59
C VAL A 169 -12.62 4.12 -29.70
N GLY A 170 -11.56 3.65 -30.34
CA GLY A 170 -11.63 2.65 -31.42
C GLY A 170 -12.05 1.26 -30.96
N THR A 171 -12.04 1.01 -29.65
CA THR A 171 -12.49 -0.25 -29.06
C THR A 171 -14.00 -0.26 -28.86
N LYS A 172 -14.66 -1.38 -29.22
CA LYS A 172 -16.14 -1.49 -29.19
C LYS A 172 -16.74 -1.45 -27.79
N ASP A 173 -15.95 -1.77 -26.78
CA ASP A 173 -16.34 -1.91 -25.38
C ASP A 173 -16.02 -0.67 -24.53
N TYR A 174 -15.38 0.35 -25.10
CA TYR A 174 -15.14 1.61 -24.41
C TYR A 174 -16.45 2.33 -24.09
N GLN A 175 -16.74 2.52 -22.80
CA GLN A 175 -17.92 3.25 -22.33
C GLN A 175 -17.62 4.08 -21.08
N VAL A 176 -18.06 5.33 -21.07
CA VAL A 176 -18.04 6.17 -19.86
C VAL A 176 -19.25 5.80 -19.00
N ARG A 177 -19.02 5.23 -17.82
CA ARG A 177 -20.09 4.76 -16.92
C ARG A 177 -20.68 5.88 -16.08
N ARG A 178 -19.82 6.67 -15.42
CA ARG A 178 -20.23 7.79 -14.57
C ARG A 178 -19.09 8.77 -14.33
N ARG A 179 -19.41 9.97 -13.85
CA ARG A 179 -18.42 10.93 -13.33
C ARG A 179 -18.11 10.62 -11.87
N LEU A 180 -16.86 10.82 -11.47
CA LEU A 180 -16.38 10.55 -10.11
C LEU A 180 -16.07 11.85 -9.37
N GLY A 181 -16.45 11.92 -8.09
CA GLY A 181 -16.22 13.09 -7.25
C GLY A 181 -17.10 14.29 -7.60
N SER A 182 -16.73 15.45 -7.06
CA SER A 182 -17.39 16.75 -7.27
C SER A 182 -16.86 17.51 -8.50
N GLY A 183 -15.73 17.07 -9.07
CA GLY A 183 -15.10 17.69 -10.24
C GLY A 183 -15.47 16.98 -11.55
N SER A 184 -15.46 17.73 -12.66
CA SER A 184 -15.69 17.18 -14.01
C SER A 184 -14.54 16.30 -14.54
N GLN A 185 -13.39 16.29 -13.85
CA GLN A 185 -12.10 15.77 -14.34
C GLN A 185 -11.90 14.26 -14.21
N TYR A 186 -12.71 13.56 -13.41
CA TYR A 186 -12.58 12.11 -13.22
C TYR A 186 -13.83 11.38 -13.68
N LYS A 187 -13.65 10.28 -14.40
CA LYS A 187 -14.73 9.43 -14.93
C LYS A 187 -14.42 7.97 -14.64
N GLU A 188 -15.43 7.19 -14.30
CA GLU A 188 -15.33 5.74 -14.38
C GLU A 188 -15.60 5.33 -15.82
N ILE A 189 -14.66 4.59 -16.41
CA ILE A 189 -14.78 4.02 -17.75
C ILE A 189 -14.76 2.51 -17.68
N GLN A 190 -15.42 1.86 -18.63
CA GLN A 190 -15.24 0.46 -18.93
C GLN A 190 -14.41 0.35 -20.21
N TRP A 191 -13.34 -0.44 -20.18
CA TRP A 191 -12.44 -0.63 -21.31
C TRP A 191 -11.70 -1.96 -21.15
N LEU A 192 -11.52 -2.72 -22.22
CA LEU A 192 -10.94 -4.08 -22.20
C LEU A 192 -11.65 -5.03 -21.23
N GLY A 193 -12.97 -4.88 -21.10
CA GLY A 193 -13.81 -5.65 -20.17
C GLY A 193 -13.72 -5.25 -18.70
N GLU A 194 -12.82 -4.35 -18.32
CA GLU A 194 -12.56 -3.94 -16.93
C GLU A 194 -12.95 -2.48 -16.66
N SER A 195 -13.11 -2.13 -15.38
CA SER A 195 -13.43 -0.76 -14.95
C SER A 195 -12.17 0.00 -14.53
N PHE A 196 -12.00 1.21 -15.08
CA PHE A 196 -10.87 2.11 -14.78
C PHE A 196 -11.34 3.50 -14.36
N CYS A 197 -10.44 4.25 -13.74
CA CYS A 197 -10.59 5.69 -13.53
C CYS A 197 -9.89 6.42 -14.68
N LEU A 198 -10.60 7.32 -15.35
CA LEU A 198 -10.07 8.20 -16.38
C LEU A 198 -10.00 9.63 -15.83
N ARG A 199 -8.78 10.14 -15.67
CA ARG A 199 -8.53 11.56 -15.39
C ARG A 199 -8.34 12.29 -16.71
N HIS A 200 -9.00 13.42 -16.91
CA HIS A 200 -8.80 14.23 -18.11
C HIS A 200 -8.64 15.72 -17.78
N PHE A 201 -7.81 16.40 -18.56
CA PHE A 201 -7.56 17.83 -18.43
C PHE A 201 -7.14 18.42 -19.79
N PHE A 202 -7.33 19.75 -19.91
CA PHE A 202 -7.04 20.50 -21.13
C PHE A 202 -5.82 21.40 -20.88
N GLY A 203 -4.97 21.57 -21.89
CA GLY A 203 -3.83 22.47 -21.78
C GLY A 203 -2.76 22.26 -22.85
N ASP A 204 -1.63 22.93 -22.67
CA ASP A 204 -0.44 22.68 -23.48
C ASP A 204 0.22 21.37 -23.04
N ILE A 205 -0.21 20.27 -23.65
CA ILE A 205 0.22 18.92 -23.25
C ILE A 205 1.71 18.71 -23.50
N GLU A 206 2.29 19.33 -24.54
CA GLU A 206 3.71 19.17 -24.90
C GLU A 206 4.63 19.57 -23.76
N SER A 207 4.31 20.67 -23.07
CA SER A 207 5.09 21.18 -21.94
C SER A 207 5.14 20.24 -20.73
N ILE A 208 4.10 19.41 -20.54
CA ILE A 208 3.91 18.54 -19.37
C ILE A 208 4.13 17.06 -19.68
N VAL A 209 4.37 16.67 -20.94
CA VAL A 209 4.68 15.26 -21.31
C VAL A 209 5.81 14.67 -20.46
N PRO A 210 6.93 15.37 -20.18
CA PRO A 210 8.00 14.80 -19.36
C PRO A 210 7.53 14.49 -17.92
N GLU A 211 6.68 15.34 -17.35
CA GLU A 211 6.12 15.14 -16.00
C GLU A 211 5.15 13.96 -15.99
N ILE A 212 4.27 13.88 -16.99
CA ILE A 212 3.33 12.76 -17.15
C ILE A 212 4.08 11.43 -17.35
N ALA A 213 5.12 11.42 -18.19
CA ALA A 213 5.93 10.23 -18.42
C ALA A 213 6.62 9.76 -17.14
N LYS A 214 7.10 10.70 -16.31
CA LYS A 214 7.64 10.39 -14.98
C LYS A 214 6.57 9.75 -14.08
N GLU A 215 5.36 10.29 -14.05
CA GLU A 215 4.26 9.71 -13.26
C GLU A 215 3.82 8.32 -13.75
N ILE A 216 3.72 8.12 -15.07
CA ILE A 216 3.37 6.81 -15.66
C ILE A 216 4.41 5.74 -15.30
N SER A 217 5.68 6.13 -15.20
CA SER A 217 6.77 5.20 -14.83
C SER A 217 6.74 4.76 -13.36
N LEU A 218 5.93 5.39 -12.51
CA LEU A 218 5.83 5.00 -11.11
C LEU A 218 5.05 3.69 -10.98
N SER A 219 5.61 2.75 -10.23
CA SER A 219 4.92 1.53 -9.86
C SER A 219 5.22 1.18 -8.41
N HIS A 220 4.17 1.23 -7.59
CA HIS A 220 4.24 0.89 -6.17
C HIS A 220 2.83 0.58 -5.65
N PRO A 221 2.62 -0.44 -4.80
CA PRO A 221 1.30 -0.84 -4.31
C PRO A 221 0.53 0.30 -3.63
N ASN A 222 1.20 1.20 -2.91
CA ASN A 222 0.57 2.32 -2.20
C ASN A 222 0.65 3.66 -2.94
N ILE A 223 1.02 3.66 -4.22
CA ILE A 223 0.94 4.82 -5.10
C ILE A 223 -0.14 4.56 -6.15
N MET A 224 -0.89 5.61 -6.50
CA MET A 224 -1.89 5.54 -7.55
C MET A 224 -1.23 5.22 -8.90
N GLN A 225 -1.54 4.05 -9.44
CA GLN A 225 -0.98 3.59 -10.70
C GLN A 225 -1.68 4.26 -11.88
N ILE A 226 -0.87 4.87 -12.75
CA ILE A 226 -1.30 5.27 -14.08
C ILE A 226 -0.89 4.15 -15.02
N HIS A 227 -1.86 3.54 -15.72
CA HIS A 227 -1.60 2.44 -16.65
C HIS A 227 -1.10 2.96 -17.99
N CYS A 228 -1.74 4.03 -18.50
CA CYS A 228 -1.36 4.66 -19.75
C CYS A 228 -1.94 6.08 -19.86
N GLY A 229 -1.37 6.87 -20.76
CA GLY A 229 -1.84 8.20 -21.09
C GLY A 229 -2.18 8.33 -22.57
N PHE A 230 -3.19 9.13 -22.87
CA PHE A 230 -3.68 9.42 -24.21
C PHE A 230 -3.72 10.92 -24.48
N THR A 231 -3.54 11.32 -25.72
CA THR A 231 -3.70 12.71 -26.18
C THR A 231 -4.73 12.81 -27.30
N ASP A 232 -5.53 13.86 -27.24
CA ASP A 232 -6.35 14.35 -28.35
C ASP A 232 -5.78 15.71 -28.76
N GLU A 233 -4.99 15.71 -29.85
CA GLU A 233 -4.32 16.90 -30.36
C GLU A 233 -5.32 17.97 -30.84
N GLU A 234 -6.46 17.57 -31.39
CA GLU A 234 -7.49 18.50 -31.87
C GLU A 234 -8.12 19.28 -30.72
N LYS A 235 -8.37 18.61 -29.59
CA LYS A 235 -8.98 19.21 -28.40
C LYS A 235 -7.99 19.75 -27.39
N LYS A 236 -6.69 19.56 -27.60
CA LYS A 236 -5.63 19.82 -26.59
C LYS A 236 -5.96 19.17 -25.24
N GLU A 237 -6.43 17.93 -25.29
CA GLU A 237 -6.87 17.17 -24.14
C GLU A 237 -5.90 16.03 -23.86
N CYS A 238 -5.54 15.84 -22.59
CA CYS A 238 -4.79 14.69 -22.12
C CYS A 238 -5.68 13.85 -21.20
N LEU A 239 -5.63 12.54 -21.39
CA LEU A 239 -6.41 11.57 -20.64
C LEU A 239 -5.49 10.52 -20.05
N LEU A 240 -5.60 10.28 -18.74
CA LEU A 240 -4.80 9.30 -18.02
C LEU A 240 -5.72 8.20 -17.52
N VAL A 241 -5.45 6.96 -17.94
CA VAL A 241 -6.15 5.77 -17.47
C VAL A 241 -5.42 5.25 -16.23
N MET A 242 -6.16 5.14 -15.15
CA MET A 242 -5.67 4.87 -13.80
C MET A 242 -6.47 3.74 -13.17
N GLU A 243 -5.90 3.12 -12.16
CA GLU A 243 -6.62 2.14 -11.34
C GLU A 243 -7.87 2.77 -10.68
N LEU A 244 -8.98 2.03 -10.67
CA LEU A 244 -10.22 2.49 -10.04
C LEU A 244 -10.21 2.22 -8.53
N MET A 245 -10.24 3.30 -7.75
CA MET A 245 -10.45 3.26 -6.29
C MET A 245 -11.88 3.66 -5.93
N ASN A 246 -12.35 3.21 -4.76
CA ASN A 246 -13.76 3.41 -4.39
C ASN A 246 -14.08 4.85 -3.96
N ARG A 247 -13.21 5.47 -3.15
CA ARG A 247 -13.41 6.80 -2.56
C ARG A 247 -12.11 7.32 -1.93
N ASP A 248 -12.07 8.61 -1.62
CA ASP A 248 -11.00 9.21 -0.82
C ASP A 248 -11.22 9.03 0.69
N LEU A 249 -10.15 9.13 1.48
CA LEU A 249 -10.15 8.93 2.92
C LEU A 249 -10.98 9.99 3.65
N SER A 250 -11.02 11.24 3.17
CA SER A 250 -11.85 12.32 3.73
C SER A 250 -13.34 11.96 3.67
N SER A 251 -13.80 11.54 2.48
CA SER A 251 -15.17 11.08 2.24
C SER A 251 -15.48 9.83 3.05
N TYR A 252 -14.55 8.87 3.12
CA TYR A 252 -14.72 7.65 3.92
C TYR A 252 -14.91 7.97 5.41
N ILE A 253 -14.07 8.84 5.99
CA ILE A 253 -14.15 9.25 7.41
C ILE A 253 -15.48 9.96 7.70
N LYS A 254 -15.92 10.86 6.81
CA LYS A 254 -17.21 11.55 6.96
C LYS A 254 -18.40 10.58 6.93
N GLU A 255 -18.33 9.54 6.12
CA GLU A 255 -19.39 8.53 5.98
C GLU A 255 -19.51 7.62 7.23
N ILE A 256 -18.40 7.27 7.85
CA ILE A 256 -18.37 6.41 9.06
C ILE A 256 -18.64 7.20 10.34
N CYS A 257 -18.20 8.45 10.43
CA CYS A 257 -18.40 9.34 11.59
C CYS A 257 -19.66 10.22 11.48
N GLY A 258 -20.51 10.02 10.47
CA GLY A 258 -21.68 10.86 10.24
C GLY A 258 -22.68 10.84 11.41
N PRO A 259 -23.49 11.90 11.60
CA PRO A 259 -24.33 12.09 12.80
C PRO A 259 -25.33 10.96 13.10
N ARG A 260 -25.62 10.10 12.13
CA ARG A 260 -26.50 8.92 12.27
C ARG A 260 -25.78 7.67 12.79
N LYS A 261 -24.44 7.62 12.75
CA LYS A 261 -23.62 6.50 13.22
C LYS A 261 -22.97 6.87 14.55
N ARG A 262 -23.34 6.19 15.63
CA ARG A 262 -22.78 6.38 16.99
C ARG A 262 -21.39 5.73 17.13
N ILE A 263 -20.54 5.87 16.12
CA ILE A 263 -19.17 5.33 16.15
C ILE A 263 -18.23 6.53 16.36
N PRO A 264 -17.80 6.81 17.61
CA PRO A 264 -16.94 7.96 17.90
C PRO A 264 -15.51 7.78 17.38
N ILE A 265 -15.11 6.56 17.03
CA ILE A 265 -13.75 6.22 16.61
C ILE A 265 -13.82 5.55 15.23
N PRO A 266 -13.36 6.20 14.14
CA PRO A 266 -13.52 5.71 12.78
C PRO A 266 -12.79 4.39 12.51
N PHE A 267 -11.68 4.15 13.22
CA PHE A 267 -10.78 3.03 12.99
C PHE A 267 -10.34 2.41 14.31
N SER A 268 -10.25 1.08 14.38
CA SER A 268 -9.51 0.44 15.46
C SER A 268 -8.02 0.82 15.36
N LEU A 269 -7.27 0.75 16.46
CA LEU A 269 -5.85 1.08 16.46
C LEU A 269 -5.04 0.27 15.41
N PRO A 270 -5.24 -1.06 15.25
CA PRO A 270 -4.54 -1.83 14.22
C PRO A 270 -4.83 -1.34 12.79
N VAL A 271 -6.09 -1.00 12.49
CA VAL A 271 -6.48 -0.47 11.17
C VAL A 271 -5.84 0.90 10.94
N ALA A 272 -5.84 1.77 11.95
CA ALA A 272 -5.19 3.08 11.84
C ALA A 272 -3.67 2.96 11.59
N VAL A 273 -2.99 2.04 12.29
CA VAL A 273 -1.55 1.79 12.10
C VAL A 273 -1.26 1.23 10.70
N ASP A 274 -2.06 0.28 10.21
CA ASP A 274 -1.93 -0.25 8.85
C ASP A 274 -2.14 0.83 7.77
N LEU A 275 -3.14 1.72 7.95
CA LEU A 275 -3.33 2.89 7.07
C LEU A 275 -2.08 3.80 7.06
N MET A 276 -1.57 4.15 8.24
CA MET A 276 -0.37 4.99 8.38
C MET A 276 0.85 4.35 7.71
N LEU A 277 1.03 3.05 7.89
CA LEU A 277 2.15 2.30 7.30
C LEU A 277 2.07 2.29 5.76
N GLN A 278 0.90 2.01 5.19
CA GLN A 278 0.70 2.05 3.74
C GLN A 278 1.00 3.44 3.14
N ILE A 279 0.53 4.51 3.80
CA ILE A 279 0.81 5.89 3.37
C ILE A 279 2.32 6.17 3.44
N ALA A 280 2.96 5.79 4.55
CA ALA A 280 4.40 6.00 4.74
C ALA A 280 5.23 5.28 3.66
N ARG A 281 4.89 4.03 3.31
CA ARG A 281 5.55 3.29 2.21
C ARG A 281 5.41 4.00 0.87
N GLY A 282 4.19 4.47 0.54
CA GLY A 282 3.97 5.24 -0.67
C GLY A 282 4.84 6.51 -0.72
N MET A 283 4.88 7.26 0.39
CA MET A 283 5.68 8.48 0.50
C MET A 283 7.18 8.22 0.43
N GLU A 284 7.68 7.16 1.08
CA GLU A 284 9.08 6.74 0.99
C GLU A 284 9.48 6.43 -0.46
N TYR A 285 8.64 5.67 -1.17
CA TYR A 285 8.85 5.38 -2.59
C TYR A 285 8.90 6.67 -3.44
N LEU A 286 7.97 7.60 -3.26
CA LEU A 286 7.99 8.89 -3.98
C LEU A 286 9.28 9.67 -3.69
N HIS A 287 9.70 9.73 -2.43
CA HIS A 287 10.94 10.40 -2.03
C HIS A 287 12.18 9.72 -2.64
N SER A 288 12.21 8.38 -2.74
CA SER A 288 13.28 7.65 -3.44
C SER A 288 13.41 8.03 -4.92
N LYS A 289 12.31 8.47 -5.55
CA LYS A 289 12.25 8.95 -6.94
C LYS A 289 12.40 10.48 -7.06
N GLN A 290 12.75 11.15 -5.96
CA GLN A 290 12.88 12.61 -5.88
C GLN A 290 11.58 13.32 -6.29
N ILE A 291 10.43 12.77 -5.87
CA ILE A 291 9.10 13.37 -6.06
C ILE A 291 8.55 13.72 -4.69
N TYR A 292 8.17 14.98 -4.50
CA TYR A 292 7.56 15.47 -3.27
C TYR A 292 6.08 15.75 -3.54
N HIS A 293 5.20 15.24 -2.69
CA HIS A 293 3.75 15.34 -2.92
C HIS A 293 3.23 16.79 -2.81
N ARG A 294 3.74 17.57 -1.86
CA ARG A 294 3.41 19.00 -1.58
C ARG A 294 1.97 19.31 -1.16
N ASP A 295 1.03 18.39 -1.32
CA ASP A 295 -0.38 18.54 -0.92
C ASP A 295 -0.91 17.24 -0.32
N LEU A 296 -0.19 16.67 0.66
CA LEU A 296 -0.62 15.43 1.30
C LEU A 296 -1.76 15.73 2.28
N ASN A 297 -2.98 15.34 1.91
CA ASN A 297 -4.18 15.53 2.71
C ASN A 297 -5.14 14.34 2.55
N PRO A 298 -6.16 14.17 3.43
CA PRO A 298 -7.06 13.01 3.37
C PRO A 298 -7.87 12.88 2.07
N SER A 299 -8.02 13.94 1.27
CA SER A 299 -8.70 13.87 -0.03
C SER A 299 -7.81 13.29 -1.13
N ASN A 300 -6.49 13.35 -0.94
CA ASN A 300 -5.48 12.80 -1.84
C ASN A 300 -5.06 11.36 -1.47
N ILE A 301 -5.65 10.79 -0.41
CA ILE A 301 -5.50 9.38 -0.04
C ILE A 301 -6.72 8.61 -0.53
N LEU A 302 -6.53 7.69 -1.47
CA LEU A 302 -7.59 6.85 -2.03
C LEU A 302 -7.65 5.50 -1.33
N VAL A 303 -8.87 5.03 -1.04
CA VAL A 303 -9.11 3.79 -0.28
C VAL A 303 -10.05 2.83 -0.99
N LYS A 304 -9.77 1.54 -0.84
CA LYS A 304 -10.59 0.41 -1.32
C LYS A 304 -10.62 -0.68 -0.22
N ALA A 305 -11.73 -1.39 -0.07
CA ALA A 305 -11.77 -2.51 0.89
C ALA A 305 -10.92 -3.67 0.34
N ARG A 306 -10.06 -4.28 1.17
CA ARG A 306 -9.19 -5.40 0.72
C ARG A 306 -10.00 -6.66 0.39
N ASN A 307 -11.07 -6.94 1.14
CA ASN A 307 -11.97 -8.07 0.92
C ASN A 307 -13.14 -8.01 1.93
N ALA A 308 -14.22 -8.77 1.67
CA ALA A 308 -15.41 -8.77 2.54
C ALA A 308 -15.17 -9.41 3.93
N SER A 309 -14.08 -10.16 4.10
CA SER A 309 -13.73 -10.90 5.32
C SER A 309 -12.79 -10.14 6.27
N THR A 310 -12.11 -9.08 5.81
CA THR A 310 -11.24 -8.28 6.67
C THR A 310 -12.03 -7.13 7.30
N GLU A 311 -12.39 -7.29 8.57
CA GLU A 311 -13.13 -6.27 9.34
C GLU A 311 -12.38 -4.93 9.37
N GLY A 312 -12.78 -4.00 8.51
CA GLY A 312 -12.34 -2.59 8.54
C GLY A 312 -11.00 -2.29 7.86
N TYR A 313 -10.22 -3.28 7.41
CA TYR A 313 -8.96 -3.04 6.70
C TYR A 313 -9.19 -2.52 5.27
N LEU A 314 -8.34 -1.57 4.87
CA LEU A 314 -8.42 -0.87 3.60
C LEU A 314 -7.08 -0.96 2.86
N HIS A 315 -7.14 -1.11 1.55
CA HIS A 315 -6.03 -0.84 0.66
C HIS A 315 -5.95 0.65 0.38
N VAL A 316 -4.76 1.23 0.53
CA VAL A 316 -4.51 2.66 0.43
C VAL A 316 -3.56 2.97 -0.71
N LYS A 317 -3.91 3.98 -1.52
CA LYS A 317 -3.05 4.56 -2.55
C LYS A 317 -3.00 6.08 -2.42
N VAL A 318 -1.79 6.62 -2.33
CA VAL A 318 -1.54 8.07 -2.38
C VAL A 318 -1.76 8.54 -3.83
N SER A 319 -2.36 9.71 -4.02
CA SER A 319 -2.71 10.30 -5.31
C SER A 319 -2.50 11.82 -5.30
N GLY A 320 -2.67 12.53 -6.42
CA GLY A 320 -2.61 13.99 -6.44
C GLY A 320 -1.20 14.61 -6.35
N PHE A 321 -0.16 13.80 -6.56
CA PHE A 321 1.22 14.26 -6.69
C PHE A 321 1.56 14.65 -8.15
N GLY A 322 2.72 15.30 -8.34
CA GLY A 322 3.41 15.59 -9.61
C GLY A 322 2.78 16.66 -10.51
N LEU A 323 1.54 16.47 -10.99
CA LEU A 323 0.87 17.39 -11.94
C LEU A 323 0.25 18.65 -11.30
N SER A 324 0.26 18.79 -9.98
CA SER A 324 -0.38 19.90 -9.26
C SER A 324 0.33 21.25 -9.49
N SER A 325 1.64 21.26 -9.74
CA SER A 325 2.39 22.50 -10.01
C SER A 325 1.98 23.14 -11.35
N SER A 326 1.77 22.31 -12.37
CA SER A 326 1.69 22.72 -13.78
C SER A 326 0.24 22.93 -14.24
N ILE A 327 -0.72 22.17 -13.69
CA ILE A 327 -2.15 22.26 -14.06
C ILE A 327 -2.88 23.37 -13.27
N ASN A 328 -2.40 23.75 -12.07
CA ASN A 328 -3.03 24.80 -11.25
C ASN A 328 -2.92 26.21 -11.84
N LEU A 329 -2.16 26.42 -12.92
CA LEU A 329 -2.11 27.68 -13.67
C LEU A 329 -3.48 28.09 -14.26
N THR A 330 -4.44 27.16 -14.39
CA THR A 330 -5.80 27.46 -14.89
C THR A 330 -6.90 27.40 -13.83
N GLN A 331 -6.61 26.90 -12.63
CA GLN A 331 -7.60 26.78 -11.56
C GLN A 331 -7.42 27.91 -10.56
N LYS A 332 -8.16 29.01 -10.77
CA LYS A 332 -8.56 29.86 -9.64
C LYS A 332 -9.19 28.93 -8.61
N ALA A 333 -8.51 28.73 -7.49
CA ALA A 333 -9.00 27.95 -6.37
C ALA A 333 -10.44 28.39 -6.06
N SER A 334 -11.42 27.54 -6.38
CA SER A 334 -12.77 27.73 -5.86
C SER A 334 -12.66 27.56 -4.35
N LEU A 335 -12.57 28.69 -3.66
CA LEU A 335 -12.80 28.82 -2.22
C LEU A 335 -14.22 28.32 -1.93
N ASN A 336 -14.34 27.01 -1.71
CA ASN A 336 -15.55 26.46 -1.11
C ASN A 336 -15.62 26.98 0.31
N GLN A 337 -16.50 27.95 0.54
CA GLN A 337 -16.67 28.69 1.80
C GLN A 337 -17.15 27.85 3.00
N ASN A 338 -17.17 26.52 2.93
CA ASN A 338 -17.76 25.65 3.96
C ASN A 338 -17.00 24.34 4.26
N GLY A 339 -15.70 24.26 3.98
CA GLY A 339 -14.91 23.07 4.30
C GLY A 339 -13.50 23.43 4.70
N THR A 340 -13.04 22.89 5.84
CA THR A 340 -11.67 22.83 6.36
C THR A 340 -10.63 23.63 5.58
N LEU A 341 -10.11 24.69 6.19
CA LEU A 341 -9.16 25.60 5.56
C LEU A 341 -7.92 24.82 5.05
N PRO A 342 -7.52 24.96 3.77
CA PRO A 342 -6.47 24.15 3.16
C PRO A 342 -5.09 24.29 3.83
N PHE A 343 -4.87 25.38 4.58
CA PHE A 343 -3.62 25.63 5.28
C PHE A 343 -3.33 24.66 6.44
N ILE A 344 -4.33 23.94 6.97
CA ILE A 344 -4.10 23.07 8.14
C ILE A 344 -3.15 21.88 7.85
N TRP A 345 -2.95 21.57 6.57
CA TRP A 345 -2.07 20.49 6.11
C TRP A 345 -0.69 20.99 5.68
N HIS A 346 -0.46 22.30 5.69
CA HIS A 346 0.81 22.89 5.30
C HIS A 346 1.78 22.87 6.48
N ALA A 347 3.06 22.66 6.17
CA ALA A 347 4.13 22.80 7.14
C ALA A 347 4.28 24.28 7.55
N PRO A 348 4.66 24.58 8.80
CA PRO A 348 4.71 25.95 9.32
C PRO A 348 5.64 26.88 8.53
N GLU A 349 6.74 26.36 7.98
CA GLU A 349 7.66 27.11 7.12
C GLU A 349 7.01 27.59 5.82
N ILE A 350 6.11 26.78 5.23
CA ILE A 350 5.39 27.16 4.00
C ILE A 350 4.36 28.26 4.29
N LEU A 351 3.72 28.21 5.47
CA LEU A 351 2.78 29.24 5.90
C LEU A 351 3.49 30.57 6.14
N ALA A 352 4.67 30.54 6.76
CA ALA A 352 5.49 31.73 6.99
C ALA A 352 5.94 32.41 5.67
N GLU A 353 6.32 31.62 4.65
CA GLU A 353 6.68 32.16 3.32
C GLU A 353 5.50 32.86 2.64
N GLN A 354 4.29 32.28 2.73
CA GLN A 354 3.07 32.86 2.15
C GLN A 354 2.68 34.18 2.82
N GLU A 355 2.85 34.29 4.14
CA GLU A 355 2.62 35.54 4.89
C GLU A 355 3.61 36.64 4.49
N GLN A 356 4.89 36.30 4.27
CA GLN A 356 5.90 37.26 3.80
C GLN A 356 5.61 37.77 2.39
N LEU A 357 5.21 36.90 1.46
CA LEU A 357 4.80 37.27 0.10
C LEU A 357 3.53 38.12 0.08
N GLY A 358 2.56 37.84 0.98
CA GLY A 358 1.35 38.65 1.15
C GLY A 358 1.61 40.06 1.72
N SER A 359 2.71 40.24 2.46
CA SER A 359 3.11 41.53 3.04
C SER A 359 3.75 42.47 2.00
N ILE A 360 4.45 41.92 1.00
CA ILE A 360 5.10 42.70 -0.08
C ILE A 360 4.07 43.31 -1.05
N GLY A 361 2.85 42.76 -1.13
CA GLY A 361 1.78 43.25 -2.01
C GLY A 361 0.97 44.45 -1.48
N ASN A 362 1.14 44.83 -0.22
CA ASN A 362 0.33 45.89 0.43
C ASN A 362 1.11 47.14 0.85
N SER A 363 2.40 47.26 0.51
CA SER A 363 3.18 48.47 0.78
C SER A 363 3.19 49.42 -0.42
N SER A 364 2.02 49.94 -0.80
CA SER A 364 1.93 51.24 -1.49
C SER A 364 1.12 52.18 -0.60
N TYR A 365 1.76 52.68 0.44
CA TYR A 365 1.25 53.83 1.18
C TYR A 365 1.27 55.04 0.25
N THR A 366 0.10 55.48 -0.19
CA THR A 366 -0.11 56.84 -0.70
C THR A 366 0.02 57.80 0.46
N GLU A 367 1.16 58.49 0.57
CA GLU A 367 1.20 59.79 1.23
C GLU A 367 0.52 60.82 0.31
N GLN A 368 -0.61 61.37 0.74
CA GLN A 368 -1.14 62.62 0.22
C GLN A 368 -1.33 63.58 1.40
N GLY A 369 -0.60 64.70 1.32
CA GLY A 369 -1.07 66.08 1.59
C GLY A 369 -1.42 66.45 3.01
#